data_AF-A0AA43CTI8-F1
#
_entry.id   AF-A0AA43CTI8-F1
#
_cell.length_a   1.000
_cell.length_b   1.000
_cell.length_c   1.000
_cell.angle_alpha   90.00
_cell.angle_beta   90.00
_cell.angle_gamma   90.00
#
_symmetry.space_group_name_H-M   'P 1'
#
loop_
_entity.id
_entity.type
_entity.pdbx_description
1 polymer ?
#
loop_
_entity_poly.entity_id
_entity_poly.type
_entity_poly.pdbx_seq_one_letter_code
_entity_poly.pdbx_strand_id
1 'polypeptide(L)'
;MKKQATLQGTLARLSIISMLAFAGAPVFAADPVEVTPGNYVRAESDSQMKGYIETLDCFGKFNHNRKHYDVNKQVTVRTNMDTLYSFGVFDLRSPLT
;
A
#
# COMPACT_ATOMS: atom_id res chain seq x y z
N MET A 1 -23.06 -22.82 44.99
CA MET A 1 -22.20 -21.63 44.79
C MET A 1 -20.79 -21.99 44.32
N LYS A 2 -19.98 -22.77 45.05
CA LYS A 2 -18.60 -23.13 44.63
C LYS A 2 -18.49 -23.79 43.25
N LYS A 3 -19.36 -24.76 42.91
CA LYS A 3 -19.35 -25.45 41.59
C LYS A 3 -19.60 -24.52 40.39
N GLN A 4 -20.41 -23.47 40.58
CA GLN A 4 -20.78 -22.52 39.53
C GLN A 4 -19.62 -21.55 39.22
N ALA A 5 -18.89 -21.13 40.26
CA ALA A 5 -17.67 -20.33 40.13
C ALA A 5 -16.53 -21.11 39.45
N THR A 6 -16.39 -22.42 39.74
CA THR A 6 -15.41 -23.28 39.05
C THR A 6 -15.74 -23.44 37.57
N LEU A 7 -17.03 -23.61 37.22
CA LEU A 7 -17.49 -23.75 35.84
C LEU A 7 -17.25 -22.48 35.00
N GLN A 8 -17.53 -21.31 35.57
CA GLN A 8 -17.27 -20.02 34.92
C GLN A 8 -15.76 -19.79 34.69
N GLY A 9 -14.92 -20.15 35.66
CA GLY A 9 -13.46 -20.08 35.53
C GLY A 9 -12.91 -21.03 34.45
N THR A 10 -13.49 -22.22 34.29
CA THR A 10 -13.12 -23.14 33.20
C THR A 10 -13.57 -22.65 31.84
N LEU A 11 -14.76 -22.06 31.72
CA LEU A 11 -15.26 -21.48 30.47
C LEU A 11 -14.39 -20.31 30.01
N ALA A 12 -14.05 -19.39 30.91
CA ALA A 12 -13.17 -18.25 30.59
C ALA A 12 -11.78 -18.69 30.11
N ARG A 13 -11.20 -19.74 30.72
CA ARG A 13 -9.92 -20.32 30.29
C ARG A 13 -10.01 -20.96 28.90
N LEU A 14 -11.11 -21.66 28.61
CA LEU A 14 -11.34 -22.26 27.30
C LEU A 14 -11.47 -21.19 26.21
N SER A 15 -12.16 -20.07 26.51
CA SER A 15 -12.27 -18.92 25.62
C SER A 15 -10.91 -18.28 25.32
N ILE A 16 -10.07 -18.10 26.35
CA ILE A 16 -8.71 -17.53 26.19
C ILE A 16 -7.82 -18.44 25.34
N ILE A 17 -7.86 -19.76 25.56
CA ILE A 17 -7.11 -20.74 24.77
C ILE A 17 -7.57 -20.73 23.31
N SER A 18 -8.87 -20.63 23.05
CA SER A 18 -9.42 -20.52 21.69
C SER A 18 -8.97 -19.24 20.99
N MET A 19 -8.88 -18.12 21.70
CA MET A 19 -8.45 -16.84 21.14
C MET A 19 -6.94 -16.83 20.83
N LEU A 20 -6.13 -17.45 21.70
CA LEU A 20 -4.69 -17.66 21.46
C LEU A 20 -4.42 -18.59 20.28
N ALA A 21 -5.23 -19.64 20.10
CA ALA A 21 -5.11 -20.55 18.96
C ALA A 21 -5.41 -19.86 17.62
N PHE A 22 -6.32 -18.87 17.59
CA PHE A 22 -6.66 -18.12 16.38
C PHE A 22 -5.64 -17.02 16.05
N ALA A 23 -4.97 -16.45 17.06
CA ALA A 23 -3.93 -15.43 16.88
C ALA A 23 -2.60 -15.98 16.34
N GLY A 24 -2.37 -17.29 16.42
CA GLY A 24 -1.14 -17.96 15.98
C GLY A 24 -1.17 -18.52 14.55
N ALA A 25 -2.30 -18.40 13.83
CA ALA A 25 -2.36 -18.84 12.44
C ALA A 25 -1.47 -17.93 11.57
N PRO A 26 -0.54 -18.48 10.78
CA PRO A 26 0.24 -17.68 9.86
C PRO A 26 -0.72 -17.05 8.83
N VAL A 27 -0.80 -15.71 8.86
CA VAL A 27 -1.39 -14.96 7.74
C VAL A 27 -0.34 -14.98 6.63
N PHE A 28 -0.50 -15.90 5.69
CA PHE A 28 0.30 -15.88 4.48
C PHE A 28 -0.17 -14.68 3.65
N ALA A 29 0.73 -13.73 3.40
CA ALA A 29 0.52 -12.77 2.33
C ALA A 29 0.32 -13.54 1.03
N ALA A 30 -0.58 -13.05 0.17
CA ALA A 30 -0.71 -13.62 -1.16
C ALA A 30 0.67 -13.58 -1.86
N ASP A 31 0.97 -14.62 -2.63
CA ASP A 31 2.20 -14.63 -3.43
C ASP A 31 2.24 -13.38 -4.35
N PRO A 32 3.43 -12.82 -4.60
CA PRO A 32 3.57 -11.70 -5.53
C PRO A 32 2.95 -12.07 -6.88
N VAL A 33 2.18 -11.15 -7.46
CA VAL A 33 1.60 -11.34 -8.80
C VAL A 33 2.74 -11.40 -9.82
N GLU A 34 2.88 -12.54 -10.51
CA GLU A 34 3.90 -12.71 -11.55
C GLU A 34 3.67 -11.71 -12.69
N VAL A 35 4.73 -10.98 -13.07
CA VAL A 35 4.67 -10.04 -14.19
C VAL A 35 4.82 -10.81 -15.50
N THR A 36 3.80 -10.74 -16.34
CA THR A 36 3.73 -11.34 -17.67
C THR A 36 3.50 -10.25 -18.71
N PRO A 37 3.70 -10.53 -20.01
CA PRO A 37 3.34 -9.58 -21.06
C PRO A 37 1.88 -9.09 -21.00
N GLY A 38 0.96 -9.91 -20.45
CA GLY A 38 -0.46 -9.56 -20.34
C GLY A 38 -0.80 -8.58 -19.22
N ASN A 39 0.03 -8.45 -18.19
CA ASN A 39 -0.19 -7.53 -17.07
C ASN A 39 0.91 -6.45 -16.94
N TYR A 40 1.93 -6.48 -17.79
CA TYR A 40 3.08 -5.57 -17.74
C TYR A 40 2.66 -4.10 -17.70
N VAL A 41 1.69 -3.68 -18.52
CA VAL A 41 1.21 -2.28 -18.54
C VAL A 41 0.71 -1.85 -17.15
N ARG A 42 -0.07 -2.71 -16.48
CA ARG A 42 -0.58 -2.42 -15.13
C ARG A 42 0.54 -2.41 -14.09
N ALA A 43 1.49 -3.33 -14.20
CA ALA A 43 2.64 -3.45 -13.29
C ALA A 43 3.62 -2.28 -13.43
N GLU A 44 3.95 -1.86 -14.66
CA GLU A 44 4.82 -0.72 -14.92
C GLU A 44 4.19 0.58 -14.43
N SER A 45 2.89 0.79 -14.69
CA SER A 45 2.18 1.98 -14.20
C SER A 45 2.21 2.03 -12.66
N ASP A 46 2.07 0.88 -11.99
CA ASP A 46 2.21 0.78 -10.53
C ASP A 46 3.59 1.22 -10.05
N SER A 47 4.64 0.67 -10.69
CA SER A 47 6.03 0.97 -10.39
C SER A 47 6.34 2.45 -10.59
N GLN A 48 5.83 3.05 -11.67
CA GLN A 48 6.03 4.46 -11.98
C GLN A 48 5.31 5.38 -10.98
N MET A 49 4.04 5.08 -10.65
CA MET A 49 3.29 5.83 -9.63
C MET A 49 3.99 5.77 -8.27
N LYS A 50 4.45 4.59 -7.86
CA LYS A 50 5.25 4.41 -6.64
C LYS A 50 6.51 5.28 -6.68
N GLY A 51 7.24 5.28 -7.81
CA GLY A 51 8.40 6.14 -8.02
C GLY A 51 8.07 7.62 -7.84
N TYR A 52 6.96 8.13 -8.39
CA TYR A 52 6.55 9.52 -8.17
C TYR A 52 6.22 9.83 -6.71
N ILE A 53 5.52 8.92 -6.02
CA ILE A 53 5.17 9.11 -4.61
C ILE A 53 6.46 9.22 -3.76
N GLU A 54 7.39 8.29 -3.94
CA GLU A 54 8.62 8.22 -3.14
C GLU A 54 9.59 9.37 -3.43
N THR A 55 9.66 9.85 -4.68
CA THR A 55 10.65 10.86 -5.09
C THR A 55 10.14 12.29 -5.02
N LEU A 56 8.83 12.51 -5.20
CA LEU A 56 8.22 13.83 -5.27
C LEU A 56 7.26 14.10 -4.11
N ASP A 57 6.97 13.13 -3.25
CA ASP A 57 6.00 13.25 -2.16
C ASP A 57 4.66 13.81 -2.69
N CYS A 58 4.08 13.13 -3.68
CA CYS A 58 2.91 13.62 -4.42
C CYS A 58 1.68 12.72 -4.29
N PHE A 59 1.60 11.90 -3.24
CA PHE A 59 0.40 11.13 -2.97
C PHE A 59 -0.69 12.04 -2.36
N GLY A 60 -1.86 12.09 -3.01
CA GLY A 60 -3.00 12.91 -2.59
C GLY A 60 -2.78 14.42 -2.68
N LYS A 61 -1.67 14.88 -3.29
CA LYS A 61 -1.33 16.30 -3.43
C LYS A 61 -0.45 16.55 -4.66
N PHE A 62 -0.45 17.78 -5.14
CA PHE A 62 0.46 18.18 -6.20
C PHE A 62 1.84 18.51 -5.66
N ASN A 63 2.87 17.99 -6.33
CA ASN A 63 4.22 18.53 -6.30
C ASN A 63 4.43 19.42 -7.52
N HIS A 64 4.82 20.68 -7.32
CA HIS A 64 5.03 21.65 -8.40
C HIS A 64 6.52 21.87 -8.66
N ASN A 65 7.02 21.37 -9.79
CA ASN A 65 8.41 21.60 -10.18
C ASN A 65 8.58 23.05 -10.68
N ARG A 66 9.53 23.77 -10.07
CA ARG A 66 9.87 25.15 -10.44
C ARG A 66 11.13 25.27 -11.30
N LYS A 67 11.73 24.13 -11.64
CA LYS A 67 12.91 24.00 -12.50
C LYS A 67 12.65 22.91 -13.53
N HIS A 68 13.44 22.92 -14.60
CA HIS A 68 13.45 21.83 -15.58
C HIS A 68 13.83 20.52 -14.90
N TYR A 69 13.50 19.42 -15.56
CA TYR A 69 13.74 18.07 -15.07
C TYR A 69 15.24 17.76 -14.97
N ASP A 70 15.67 17.09 -13.91
CA ASP A 70 17.07 16.68 -13.77
C ASP A 70 17.37 15.51 -14.71
N VAL A 71 18.29 15.74 -15.67
CA VAL A 71 18.68 14.74 -16.66
C VAL A 71 19.40 13.53 -16.07
N ASN A 72 20.02 13.69 -14.89
CA ASN A 72 20.73 12.61 -14.22
C ASN A 72 19.85 11.83 -13.24
N LYS A 73 18.64 12.32 -12.95
CA LYS A 73 17.72 11.71 -11.99
C LYS A 73 16.30 11.73 -12.52
N GLN A 74 16.02 10.82 -13.44
CA GLN A 74 14.73 10.73 -14.11
C GLN A 74 13.82 9.65 -13.52
N VAL A 75 12.58 10.02 -13.21
CA VAL A 75 11.50 9.10 -12.80
C VAL A 75 10.54 8.81 -13.94
N THR A 76 10.36 9.77 -14.86
CA THR A 76 9.60 9.57 -16.11
C THR A 76 10.57 9.39 -17.27
N VAL A 77 10.28 8.43 -18.15
CA VAL A 77 11.05 8.23 -19.38
C VAL A 77 10.81 9.40 -20.35
N ARG A 78 11.89 9.96 -20.91
CA ARG A 78 11.87 10.98 -21.99
C ARG A 78 11.06 12.23 -21.63
N THR A 79 11.40 12.88 -20.52
CA THR A 79 10.76 14.13 -20.12
C THR A 79 11.03 15.27 -21.09
N ASN A 80 10.04 16.16 -21.25
CA ASN A 80 10.21 17.41 -21.99
C ASN A 80 10.91 18.44 -21.09
N MET A 81 12.01 19.03 -21.55
CA MET A 81 12.74 20.06 -20.79
C MET A 81 12.19 21.48 -20.98
N ASP A 82 11.31 21.68 -21.96
CA ASP A 82 10.69 22.97 -22.26
C ASP A 82 9.42 23.24 -21.44
N THR A 83 8.96 22.25 -20.69
CA THR A 83 7.71 22.32 -19.90
C THR A 83 8.01 22.13 -18.42
N LEU A 84 7.47 23.02 -17.58
CA LEU A 84 7.41 22.81 -16.14
C LEU A 84 6.19 21.96 -15.80
N TYR A 85 6.40 20.93 -14.99
CA TYR A 85 5.37 19.96 -14.65
C TYR A 85 4.91 20.08 -13.20
N SER A 86 3.66 19.66 -12.98
CA SER A 86 3.15 19.33 -11.65
C SER A 86 2.74 17.86 -11.64
N PHE A 87 3.11 17.13 -10.59
CA PHE A 87 2.85 15.70 -10.46
C PHE A 87 1.92 15.43 -9.29
N GLY A 88 1.06 14.43 -9.41
CA GLY A 88 0.17 13.98 -8.34
C GLY A 88 -0.33 12.57 -8.60
N VAL A 89 -0.39 11.74 -7.57
CA VAL A 89 -1.01 10.41 -7.60
C VAL A 89 -2.20 10.44 -6.64
N PHE A 90 -3.39 10.15 -7.15
CA PHE A 90 -4.64 10.25 -6.39
C PHE A 90 -5.35 8.90 -6.36
N ASP A 91 -5.87 8.57 -5.19
CA ASP A 91 -6.77 7.44 -5.01
C ASP A 91 -8.21 7.89 -5.26
N LEU A 92 -8.88 7.23 -6.21
CA LEU A 92 -10.23 7.55 -6.64
C LEU A 92 -11.28 6.57 -6.12
N ARG A 93 -11.01 5.83 -5.03
CA ARG A 93 -12.03 5.05 -4.32
C ARG A 93 -13.19 5.90 -3.79
N SER A 94 -12.98 7.20 -3.65
CA SER A 94 -14.00 8.25 -3.48
C SER A 94 -13.73 9.38 -4.47
N PRO A 95 -14.73 10.24 -4.77
CA PRO A 95 -14.49 11.44 -5.58
C PRO A 95 -13.35 12.30 -5.01
N LEU A 96 -12.52 12.85 -5.89
CA LEU A 96 -11.48 13.80 -5.52
C LEU A 96 -12.15 15.16 -5.26
N THR A 97 -12.09 15.64 -4.02
CA THR A 97 -12.65 16.93 -3.57
C THR A 97 -11.56 17.90 -3.16
#